data_AF-A0A942N1L9-F1
#
_entry.id   AF-A0A942N1L9-F1
#
_cell.length_a   1.000
_cell.length_b   1.000
_cell.length_c   1.000
_cell.angle_alpha   90.00
_cell.angle_beta   90.00
_cell.angle_gamma   90.00
#
_symmetry.space_group_name_H-M   'P 1'
#
loop_
_entity.id
_entity.type
_entity.pdbx_description
1 polymer ?
#
loop_
_entity_poly.entity_id
_entity_poly.type
_entity_poly.pdbx_seq_one_letter_code
_entity_poly.pdbx_strand_id
1 'polypeptide(L)'
;MEIVSYLIYLVASVCFIFGIKKLSSPKTARQGNQLSALGMLLAIVVTLIDQRIISYELIILGAIVGSAIGAVFALKVQMTGMPQMVGLLNGFGGGASALVAFAEYDRLFLGSGEFEISTTATIVLSILIGSVTFTGSLIAFGKLQGIVTGKVVKYPLQHPLNAFLLLAVFAAGVFVVINPSEIEIILGIIAVSLLLGVLLVLPIGGADMPVAISLLNSYSGIAASMTGFVLANNMLIIAGALVGASGLILTMIMCRGMNRSLMNVVLGGWASAGSEGPAPAGSSPKGQVKSVDAEELAMLLDSVSSVVFVPGYGMAVAQAQHAVRDLMNALEKKGIKVRFAIHPVAGRMPGHMNVLLAEAQVEYDKLLAMEDINDDFPNTDVAIIIGANDVVNPAARHDTSSPIYGMPILNVDYAKTVVINKRSLNVGYAGIDNELFFYPNALMYFGDAKDAMVKLTNELKQM
;
A
#
# COMPACT_ATOMS: atom_id res chain seq x y z
N MET A 1 9.18 13.06 38.97
CA MET A 1 8.20 12.38 38.10
C MET A 1 8.62 12.56 36.65
N GLU A 2 8.94 13.78 36.20
CA GLU A 2 9.46 14.08 34.85
C GLU A 2 10.63 13.19 34.36
N ILE A 3 11.70 12.99 35.15
CA ILE A 3 12.83 12.12 34.75
C ILE A 3 12.35 10.68 34.47
N VAL A 4 11.43 10.17 35.30
CA VAL A 4 10.87 8.83 35.13
C VAL A 4 10.03 8.77 33.86
N SER A 5 9.24 9.82 33.57
CA SER A 5 8.44 9.94 32.35
C SER A 5 9.32 9.96 31.09
N TYR A 6 10.42 10.72 31.10
CA TYR A 6 11.39 10.74 30.00
C TYR A 6 12.05 9.37 29.78
N LEU A 7 12.43 8.67 30.84
CA LEU A 7 13.01 7.33 30.74
C LEU A 7 12.02 6.32 30.18
N ILE A 8 10.75 6.38 30.57
CA ILE A 8 9.73 5.46 30.02
C ILE A 8 9.41 5.80 28.56
N TYR A 9 9.37 7.08 28.19
CA TYR A 9 9.25 7.48 26.78
C TYR A 9 10.43 6.99 25.93
N LEU A 10 11.64 6.99 26.49
CA LEU A 10 12.81 6.40 25.84
C LEU A 10 12.62 4.88 25.67
N VAL A 11 12.18 4.17 26.71
CA VAL A 11 11.88 2.73 26.64
C VAL A 11 10.80 2.44 25.59
N ALA A 12 9.71 3.21 25.54
CA ALA A 12 8.66 3.08 24.55
C ALA A 12 9.20 3.28 23.12
N SER A 13 10.07 4.28 22.92
CA SER A 13 10.72 4.55 21.63
C SER A 13 11.62 3.39 21.19
N VAL A 14 12.39 2.83 22.13
CA VAL A 14 13.21 1.62 21.89
C VAL A 14 12.33 0.43 21.52
N CYS A 15 11.18 0.24 22.20
CA CYS A 15 10.21 -0.80 21.86
C CYS A 15 9.70 -0.65 20.41
N PHE A 16 9.40 0.56 19.93
CA PHE A 16 9.00 0.78 18.54
C PHE A 16 10.12 0.45 17.54
N ILE A 17 11.35 0.89 17.81
CA ILE A 17 12.51 0.62 16.94
C ILE A 17 12.75 -0.89 16.79
N PHE A 18 12.85 -1.61 17.92
CA PHE A 18 13.04 -3.06 17.89
C PHE A 18 11.79 -3.79 17.38
N GLY A 19 10.60 -3.24 17.63
CA GLY A 19 9.34 -3.75 17.10
C GLY A 19 9.36 -3.81 15.59
N ILE A 20 9.69 -2.69 14.94
CA ILE A 20 9.78 -2.58 13.48
C ILE A 20 10.92 -3.43 12.92
N LYS A 21 12.08 -3.46 13.60
CA LYS A 21 13.17 -4.37 13.22
C LYS A 21 12.73 -5.83 13.23
N LYS A 22 11.94 -6.26 14.22
CA LYS A 22 11.43 -7.63 14.29
C LYS A 22 10.32 -7.92 13.28
N LEU A 23 9.63 -6.90 12.76
CA LEU A 23 8.63 -7.06 11.68
C LEU A 23 9.28 -7.40 10.33
N SER A 24 10.58 -7.19 10.15
CA SER A 24 11.28 -7.50 8.88
C SER A 24 11.49 -9.00 8.64
N SER A 25 11.16 -9.87 9.59
CA SER A 25 11.26 -11.33 9.43
C SER A 25 9.98 -12.01 9.88
N PRO A 26 9.40 -12.93 9.08
CA PRO A 26 8.21 -13.68 9.46
C PRO A 26 8.34 -14.40 10.81
N LYS A 27 9.54 -14.91 11.13
CA LYS A 27 9.81 -15.64 12.39
C LYS A 27 9.66 -14.74 13.62
N THR A 28 10.02 -13.46 13.52
CA THR A 28 9.99 -12.52 14.64
C THR A 28 8.81 -11.55 14.59
N ALA A 29 8.02 -11.54 13.51
CA ALA A 29 6.97 -10.55 13.27
C ALA A 29 5.95 -10.45 14.41
N ARG A 30 5.50 -11.59 14.97
CA ARG A 30 4.56 -11.61 16.10
C ARG A 30 5.14 -10.92 17.35
N GLN A 31 6.41 -11.20 17.66
CA GLN A 31 7.11 -10.56 18.77
C GLN A 31 7.32 -9.06 18.51
N GLY A 32 7.60 -8.68 17.26
CA GLY A 32 7.75 -7.28 16.86
C GLY A 32 6.46 -6.47 17.07
N ASN A 33 5.32 -7.05 16.69
CA ASN A 33 4.01 -6.44 16.91
C ASN A 33 3.70 -6.30 18.41
N GLN A 34 3.92 -7.35 19.21
CA GLN A 34 3.72 -7.31 20.66
C GLN A 34 4.61 -6.27 21.34
N LEU A 35 5.87 -6.14 20.92
CA LEU A 35 6.80 -5.15 21.46
C LEU A 35 6.34 -3.72 21.15
N SER A 36 5.84 -3.48 19.93
CA SER A 36 5.28 -2.18 19.54
C SER A 36 4.01 -1.85 20.33
N ALA A 37 3.13 -2.83 20.56
CA ALA A 37 1.94 -2.66 21.39
C ALA A 37 2.29 -2.34 22.85
N LEU A 38 3.31 -3.00 23.41
CA LEU A 38 3.83 -2.68 24.74
C LEU A 38 4.39 -1.25 24.79
N GLY A 39 5.16 -0.84 23.78
CA GLY A 39 5.66 0.54 23.68
C GLY A 39 4.54 1.58 23.68
N MET A 40 3.46 1.33 22.92
CA MET A 40 2.28 2.18 22.90
C MET A 40 1.56 2.21 24.25
N LEU A 41 1.39 1.06 24.91
CA LEU A 41 0.78 1.00 26.25
C LEU A 41 1.58 1.83 27.27
N LEU A 42 2.91 1.69 27.27
CA LEU A 42 3.80 2.47 28.14
C LEU A 42 3.66 3.97 27.90
N ALA A 43 3.64 4.38 26.62
CA ALA A 43 3.44 5.77 26.24
C ALA A 43 2.12 6.35 26.75
N ILE A 44 1.01 5.63 26.58
CA ILE A 44 -0.32 6.04 27.05
C ILE A 44 -0.33 6.19 28.57
N VAL A 45 0.14 5.16 29.29
CA VAL A 45 0.13 5.15 30.77
C VAL A 45 0.94 6.30 31.34
N VAL A 46 2.13 6.59 30.79
CA VAL A 46 2.95 7.71 31.27
C VAL A 46 2.31 9.05 30.98
N THR A 47 1.75 9.22 29.78
CA THR A 47 1.03 10.47 29.43
C THR A 47 -0.12 10.72 30.42
N LEU A 48 -0.79 9.67 30.88
CA LEU A 48 -1.90 9.75 31.86
C LEU A 48 -1.46 10.10 33.29
N ILE A 49 -0.17 9.91 33.62
CA ILE A 49 0.38 10.15 34.96
C ILE A 49 1.14 11.48 35.03
N ASP A 50 1.80 11.88 33.94
CA ASP A 50 2.77 12.97 33.90
C ASP A 50 2.12 14.35 33.64
N GLN A 51 1.03 14.40 32.88
CA GLN A 51 0.43 15.65 32.40
C GLN A 51 -0.65 16.17 33.34
N ARG A 52 -0.81 17.50 33.42
CA ARG A 52 -1.92 18.16 34.13
C ARG A 52 -3.23 17.88 33.39
N ILE A 53 -3.85 16.74 33.68
CA ILE A 53 -5.06 16.29 33.00
C ILE A 53 -6.27 17.10 33.45
N ILE A 54 -6.96 17.68 32.46
CA ILE A 54 -8.14 18.52 32.67
C ILE A 54 -9.37 17.66 33.01
N SER A 55 -9.55 16.52 32.33
CA SER A 55 -10.64 15.58 32.59
C SER A 55 -10.26 14.16 32.19
N TYR A 56 -10.22 13.24 33.15
CA TYR A 56 -10.03 11.82 32.88
C TYR A 56 -11.26 11.20 32.22
N GLU A 57 -12.46 11.72 32.50
CA GLU A 57 -13.72 11.23 31.96
C GLU A 57 -13.75 11.33 30.43
N LEU A 58 -13.38 12.50 29.89
CA LEU A 58 -13.35 12.72 28.44
C LEU A 58 -12.28 11.86 27.75
N ILE A 59 -11.10 11.73 28.37
CA ILE A 59 -10.01 10.90 27.83
C ILE A 59 -10.43 9.43 27.79
N ILE A 60 -10.98 8.90 28.89
CA ILE A 60 -11.43 7.51 28.97
C ILE A 60 -12.58 7.27 27.99
N LEU A 61 -13.55 8.18 27.89
CA LEU A 61 -14.66 8.06 26.94
C LEU A 61 -14.14 8.03 25.50
N GLY A 62 -13.24 8.95 25.13
CA GLY A 62 -12.63 8.98 23.80
C GLY A 62 -11.84 7.71 23.49
N ALA A 63 -11.04 7.22 24.46
CA ALA A 63 -10.29 5.98 24.33
C ALA A 63 -11.21 4.76 24.14
N ILE A 64 -12.29 4.65 24.90
CA ILE A 64 -13.27 3.56 24.78
C ILE A 64 -13.95 3.61 23.42
N VAL A 65 -14.49 4.76 23.01
CA VAL A 65 -15.21 4.90 21.74
C VAL A 65 -14.28 4.64 20.55
N GLY A 66 -13.09 5.25 20.55
CA GLY A 66 -12.09 5.05 19.50
C GLY A 66 -11.62 3.60 19.41
N SER A 67 -11.32 2.97 20.54
CA SER A 67 -10.89 1.56 20.59
C SER A 67 -11.99 0.60 20.17
N ALA A 68 -13.25 0.88 20.52
CA ALA A 68 -14.39 0.06 20.10
C ALA A 68 -14.61 0.12 18.58
N ILE A 69 -14.57 1.33 17.99
CA ILE A 69 -14.68 1.50 16.53
C ILE A 69 -13.50 0.80 15.83
N GLY A 70 -12.27 1.02 16.32
CA GLY A 70 -11.08 0.37 15.79
C GLY A 70 -11.14 -1.16 15.86
N ALA A 71 -11.61 -1.71 16.98
CA ALA A 71 -11.78 -3.15 17.15
C ALA A 71 -12.81 -3.74 16.18
N VAL A 72 -13.95 -3.06 15.99
CA VAL A 72 -14.97 -3.50 15.03
C VAL A 72 -14.40 -3.53 13.61
N PHE A 73 -13.66 -2.48 13.22
CA PHE A 73 -13.01 -2.40 11.91
C PHE A 73 -11.95 -3.49 11.72
N ALA A 74 -11.10 -3.73 12.72
CA ALA A 74 -10.07 -4.74 12.67
C ALA A 74 -10.62 -6.17 12.60
N LEU A 75 -11.74 -6.46 13.27
CA LEU A 75 -12.34 -7.79 13.33
C LEU A 75 -13.26 -8.12 12.15
N LYS A 76 -13.84 -7.12 11.48
CA LYS A 76 -14.82 -7.32 10.40
C LYS A 76 -14.24 -7.17 9.00
N VAL A 77 -13.07 -6.56 8.82
CA VAL A 77 -12.47 -6.39 7.49
C VAL A 77 -12.01 -7.74 6.93
N GLN A 78 -12.33 -8.01 5.67
CA GLN A 78 -11.79 -9.15 4.93
C GLN A 78 -10.34 -8.88 4.50
N MET A 79 -9.52 -9.92 4.37
CA MET A 79 -8.09 -9.76 4.02
C MET A 79 -7.86 -9.08 2.66
N THR A 80 -8.80 -9.22 1.72
CA THR A 80 -8.78 -8.50 0.43
C THR A 80 -9.05 -7.00 0.54
N GLY A 81 -9.71 -6.58 1.61
CA GLY A 81 -10.03 -5.18 1.91
C GLY A 81 -9.00 -4.50 2.81
N MET A 82 -7.91 -5.18 3.16
CA MET A 82 -6.83 -4.62 3.97
C MET A 82 -6.23 -3.32 3.41
N PRO A 83 -6.00 -3.16 2.08
CA PRO A 83 -5.43 -1.93 1.55
C PRO A 83 -6.23 -0.68 1.91
N GLN A 84 -7.54 -0.69 1.72
CA GLN A 84 -8.37 0.49 2.02
C GLN A 84 -8.45 0.77 3.52
N MET A 85 -8.48 -0.27 4.36
CA MET A 85 -8.52 -0.08 5.81
C MET A 85 -7.23 0.53 6.35
N VAL A 86 -6.07 0.10 5.84
CA VAL A 86 -4.79 0.73 6.16
C VAL A 86 -4.80 2.20 5.78
N GLY A 87 -5.30 2.53 4.57
CA GLY A 87 -5.50 3.92 4.15
C GLY A 87 -6.38 4.71 5.11
N LEU A 88 -7.55 4.19 5.47
CA LEU A 88 -8.49 4.86 6.37
C LEU A 88 -7.90 5.14 7.77
N LEU A 89 -7.29 4.12 8.39
CA LEU A 89 -6.70 4.23 9.73
C LEU A 89 -5.54 5.23 9.73
N ASN A 90 -4.75 5.26 8.66
CA ASN A 90 -3.70 6.25 8.49
C ASN A 90 -4.25 7.68 8.43
N GLY A 91 -5.38 7.88 7.75
CA GLY A 91 -6.08 9.15 7.73
C GLY A 91 -6.41 9.67 9.13
N PHE A 92 -6.95 8.81 10.00
CA PHE A 92 -7.25 9.19 11.39
C PHE A 92 -6.01 9.61 12.18
N GLY A 93 -4.85 8.99 11.94
CA GLY A 93 -3.59 9.43 12.56
C GLY A 93 -3.17 10.84 12.13
N GLY A 94 -3.29 11.16 10.84
CA GLY A 94 -3.06 12.51 10.32
C GLY A 94 -4.05 13.53 10.88
N GLY A 95 -5.34 13.18 10.91
CA GLY A 95 -6.39 14.02 11.48
C GLY A 95 -6.19 14.30 12.97
N ALA A 96 -5.80 13.29 13.75
CA ALA A 96 -5.47 13.46 15.17
C ALA A 96 -4.29 14.42 15.37
N SER A 97 -3.24 14.33 14.54
CA SER A 97 -2.09 15.24 14.59
C SER A 97 -2.51 16.70 14.33
N ALA A 98 -3.35 16.93 13.32
CA ALA A 98 -3.88 18.27 13.03
C ALA A 98 -4.77 18.82 14.15
N LEU A 99 -5.64 17.98 14.74
CA LEU A 99 -6.49 18.38 15.86
C LEU A 99 -5.69 18.71 17.12
N VAL A 100 -4.64 17.94 17.42
CA VAL A 100 -3.76 18.22 18.57
C VAL A 100 -2.98 19.52 18.35
N ALA A 101 -2.45 19.75 17.16
CA ALA A 101 -1.77 21.01 16.84
C ALA A 101 -2.71 22.22 16.93
N PHE A 102 -3.95 22.08 16.46
CA PHE A 102 -4.97 23.12 16.61
C PHE A 102 -5.35 23.37 18.07
N ALA A 103 -5.50 22.32 18.88
CA ALA A 103 -5.79 22.45 20.30
C ALA A 103 -4.66 23.15 21.07
N GLU A 104 -3.40 22.87 20.72
CA GLU A 104 -2.26 23.56 21.32
C GLU A 104 -2.19 25.04 20.91
N TYR A 105 -2.49 25.35 19.64
CA TYR A 105 -2.64 26.73 19.21
C TYR A 105 -3.70 27.48 20.02
N ASP A 106 -4.89 26.90 20.16
CA ASP A 106 -6.00 27.50 20.92
C ASP A 106 -5.63 27.71 22.40
N ARG A 107 -4.90 26.76 22.99
CA ARG A 107 -4.35 26.88 24.35
C ARG A 107 -3.40 28.07 24.49
N LEU A 108 -2.47 28.26 23.54
CA LEU A 108 -1.53 29.38 23.54
C LEU A 108 -2.24 30.72 23.30
N PHE A 109 -3.20 30.73 22.38
CA PHE A 109 -4.02 31.89 22.03
C PHE A 109 -4.85 32.40 23.21
N LEU A 110 -5.58 31.52 23.89
CA LEU A 110 -6.42 31.89 25.04
C LEU A 110 -5.63 32.12 26.34
N GLY A 111 -4.48 31.46 26.47
CA GLY A 111 -3.70 31.41 27.71
C GLY A 111 -2.71 32.56 27.91
N SER A 112 -2.67 33.57 27.04
CA SER A 112 -1.61 34.60 27.01
C SER A 112 -0.19 33.99 26.96
N GLY A 113 -0.05 32.86 26.27
CA GLY A 113 1.25 32.20 26.09
C GLY A 113 2.14 32.97 25.13
N GLU A 114 3.46 32.89 25.33
CA GLU A 114 4.41 33.38 24.33
C GLU A 114 4.42 32.42 23.13
N PHE A 115 4.13 32.96 21.95
CA PHE A 115 4.26 32.23 20.70
C PHE A 115 5.73 32.21 20.29
N GLU A 116 6.43 31.12 20.61
CA GLU A 116 7.73 30.87 20.04
C GLU A 116 7.60 30.60 18.52
N ILE A 117 8.51 31.17 17.73
CA ILE A 117 8.55 31.01 16.26
C ILE A 117 8.61 29.52 15.89
N SER A 118 9.42 28.75 16.61
CA SER A 118 9.62 27.30 16.40
C SER A 118 8.33 26.50 16.62
N THR A 119 7.63 26.76 17.72
CA THR A 119 6.36 26.13 18.09
C THR A 119 5.25 26.49 17.11
N THR A 120 5.12 27.77 16.75
CA THR A 120 4.09 28.23 15.81
C THR A 120 4.31 27.64 14.41
N ALA A 121 5.56 27.58 13.95
CA ALA A 121 5.90 26.96 12.67
C ALA A 121 5.58 25.46 12.66
N THR A 122 5.89 24.73 13.73
CA THR A 122 5.60 23.29 13.86
C THR A 122 4.09 23.00 13.98
N ILE A 123 3.32 23.87 14.63
CA ILE A 123 1.85 23.83 14.61
C ILE A 123 1.31 23.92 13.19
N VAL A 124 1.73 24.94 12.43
CA VAL A 124 1.27 25.16 11.04
C VAL A 124 1.60 23.95 10.16
N LEU A 125 2.82 23.42 10.27
CA LEU A 125 3.24 22.23 9.52
C LEU A 125 2.44 20.98 9.91
N SER A 126 2.20 20.78 11.20
CA SER A 126 1.39 19.64 11.67
C SER A 126 -0.04 19.72 11.15
N ILE A 127 -0.65 20.90 11.19
CA ILE A 127 -2.00 21.15 10.63
C ILE A 127 -2.02 20.85 9.13
N LEU A 128 -1.11 21.43 8.35
CA LEU A 128 -1.04 21.22 6.91
C LEU A 128 -0.92 19.74 6.56
N ILE A 129 0.11 19.08 7.09
CA ILE A 129 0.43 17.69 6.74
C ILE A 129 -0.67 16.76 7.27
N GLY A 130 -1.16 16.97 8.48
CA GLY A 130 -2.21 16.17 9.10
C GLY A 130 -3.54 16.26 8.35
N SER A 131 -3.99 17.47 7.99
CA SER A 131 -5.24 17.70 7.25
C SER A 131 -5.20 17.16 5.82
N VAL A 132 -4.07 17.33 5.11
CA VAL A 132 -3.84 16.74 3.78
C VAL A 132 -3.88 15.21 3.88
N THR A 133 -3.23 14.65 4.91
CA THR A 133 -3.20 13.20 5.13
C THR A 133 -4.58 12.64 5.41
N PHE A 134 -5.37 13.31 6.25
CA PHE A 134 -6.71 12.89 6.63
C PHE A 134 -7.62 12.76 5.41
N THR A 135 -7.83 13.86 4.69
CA THR A 135 -8.74 13.88 3.53
C THR A 135 -8.20 13.09 2.34
N GLY A 136 -6.89 13.13 2.08
CA GLY A 136 -6.27 12.31 1.04
C GLY A 136 -6.47 10.82 1.29
N SER A 137 -6.36 10.39 2.56
CA SER A 137 -6.61 9.00 2.95
C SER A 137 -8.08 8.60 2.82
N LEU A 138 -9.02 9.51 3.09
CA LEU A 138 -10.45 9.25 2.88
C LEU A 138 -10.79 9.06 1.39
N ILE A 139 -10.19 9.86 0.49
CA ILE A 139 -10.35 9.67 -0.96
C ILE A 139 -9.71 8.34 -1.39
N ALA A 140 -8.52 8.00 -0.90
CA ALA A 140 -7.86 6.74 -1.22
C ALA A 140 -8.71 5.52 -0.78
N PHE A 141 -9.25 5.57 0.44
CA PHE A 141 -10.21 4.59 0.95
C PHE A 141 -11.43 4.50 0.03
N GLY A 142 -12.06 5.64 -0.29
CA GLY A 142 -13.26 5.70 -1.12
C GLY A 142 -13.04 5.11 -2.52
N LYS A 143 -11.87 5.34 -3.13
CA LYS A 143 -11.51 4.78 -4.44
C LYS A 143 -11.34 3.27 -4.41
N LEU A 144 -10.68 2.74 -3.40
CA LEU A 144 -10.46 1.30 -3.27
C LEU A 144 -11.74 0.54 -2.87
N GLN A 145 -12.60 1.18 -2.08
CA GLN A 145 -13.92 0.65 -1.69
C GLN A 145 -14.95 0.74 -2.82
N GLY A 146 -14.69 1.53 -3.87
CA GLY A 146 -15.61 1.76 -4.98
C GLY A 146 -16.71 2.79 -4.72
N ILE A 147 -16.62 3.53 -3.61
CA ILE A 147 -17.50 4.67 -3.29
C ILE A 147 -17.14 5.88 -4.17
N VAL A 148 -15.85 6.08 -4.41
CA VAL A 148 -15.31 7.06 -5.35
C VAL A 148 -14.82 6.31 -6.58
N THR A 149 -14.93 6.92 -7.77
CA THR A 149 -14.41 6.30 -8.99
C THR A 149 -12.92 5.99 -8.88
N GLY A 150 -12.55 4.74 -9.19
CA GLY A 150 -11.14 4.33 -9.26
C GLY A 150 -10.40 4.85 -10.49
N LYS A 151 -11.10 5.50 -11.44
CA LYS A 151 -10.47 6.15 -12.59
C LYS A 151 -9.78 7.45 -12.18
N VAL A 152 -8.82 7.87 -12.99
CA VAL A 152 -8.16 9.17 -12.85
C VAL A 152 -9.17 10.30 -13.04
N VAL A 153 -9.29 11.20 -12.07
CA VAL A 153 -10.17 12.38 -12.15
C VAL A 153 -9.30 13.62 -12.32
N LYS A 154 -9.24 14.14 -13.56
CA LYS A 154 -8.54 15.39 -13.88
C LYS A 154 -9.50 16.58 -13.76
N TYR A 155 -8.97 17.74 -13.38
CA TYR A 155 -9.71 19.01 -13.36
C TYR A 155 -8.89 20.13 -14.03
N PRO A 156 -9.54 21.19 -14.55
CA PRO A 156 -8.85 22.30 -15.19
C PRO A 156 -7.82 22.94 -14.24
N LEU A 157 -6.67 23.35 -14.80
CA LEU A 157 -5.60 24.03 -14.05
C LEU A 157 -5.07 23.23 -12.84
N GLN A 158 -5.11 21.89 -12.89
CA GLN A 158 -4.73 21.03 -11.78
C GLN A 158 -3.41 21.40 -11.09
N HIS A 159 -2.28 21.39 -11.82
CA HIS A 159 -0.98 21.70 -11.24
C HIS A 159 -0.86 23.15 -10.75
N PRO A 160 -1.22 24.19 -11.54
CA PRO A 160 -1.11 25.56 -11.06
C PRO A 160 -2.05 25.85 -9.89
N LEU A 161 -3.26 25.26 -9.85
CA LEU A 161 -4.18 25.41 -8.72
C LEU A 161 -3.61 24.76 -7.45
N ASN A 162 -3.10 23.53 -7.54
CA ASN A 162 -2.51 22.85 -6.39
C ASN A 162 -1.27 23.59 -5.87
N ALA A 163 -0.41 24.06 -6.78
CA ALA A 163 0.75 24.86 -6.42
C ALA A 163 0.35 26.17 -5.75
N PHE A 164 -0.66 26.86 -6.29
CA PHE A 164 -1.20 28.08 -5.71
C PHE A 164 -1.76 27.85 -4.30
N LEU A 165 -2.59 26.83 -4.11
CA LEU A 165 -3.18 26.51 -2.81
C LEU A 165 -2.09 26.14 -1.78
N LEU A 166 -1.08 25.36 -2.19
CA LEU A 166 0.04 25.01 -1.33
C LEU A 166 0.85 26.25 -0.93
N LEU A 167 1.20 27.11 -1.89
CA LEU A 167 1.91 28.36 -1.63
C LEU A 167 1.09 29.32 -0.76
N ALA A 168 -0.23 29.38 -0.96
CA ALA A 168 -1.13 30.18 -0.13
C ALA A 168 -1.13 29.69 1.32
N VAL A 169 -1.15 28.37 1.56
CA VAL A 169 -1.02 27.82 2.91
C VAL A 169 0.35 28.15 3.52
N PHE A 170 1.44 28.04 2.76
CA PHE A 170 2.77 28.42 3.26
C PHE A 170 2.85 29.91 3.60
N ALA A 171 2.33 30.78 2.74
CA ALA A 171 2.32 32.23 2.96
C ALA A 171 1.47 32.61 4.19
N ALA A 172 0.27 32.02 4.31
CA ALA A 172 -0.59 32.17 5.48
C ALA A 172 0.10 31.64 6.75
N GLY A 173 0.83 30.53 6.64
CA GLY A 173 1.62 29.96 7.71
C GLY A 173 2.72 30.89 8.21
N VAL A 174 3.51 31.46 7.30
CA VAL A 174 4.52 32.48 7.63
C VAL A 174 3.88 33.70 8.27
N PHE A 175 2.71 34.12 7.77
CA PHE A 175 1.97 35.23 8.37
C PHE A 175 1.54 34.92 9.81
N VAL A 176 1.02 33.72 10.09
CA VAL A 176 0.64 33.28 11.44
C VAL A 176 1.86 33.20 12.36
N VAL A 177 3.02 32.79 11.86
CA VAL A 177 4.26 32.78 12.68
C VAL A 177 4.66 34.20 13.13
N ILE A 178 4.38 35.21 12.30
CA ILE A 178 4.66 36.62 12.63
C ILE A 178 3.53 37.23 13.47
N ASN A 179 2.28 36.86 13.16
CA ASN A 179 1.05 37.36 13.78
C ASN A 179 0.22 36.17 14.30
N PRO A 180 0.61 35.58 15.44
CA PRO A 180 0.05 34.32 15.92
C PRO A 180 -1.34 34.46 16.56
N SER A 181 -1.91 35.65 16.59
CA SER A 181 -3.22 35.94 17.20
C SER A 181 -4.39 35.86 16.21
N GLU A 182 -4.18 35.28 15.03
CA GLU A 182 -5.15 35.31 13.93
C GLU A 182 -5.78 33.94 13.69
N ILE A 183 -6.74 33.57 14.55
CA ILE A 183 -7.44 32.27 14.51
C ILE A 183 -8.12 32.00 13.16
N GLU A 184 -8.66 33.04 12.50
CA GLU A 184 -9.32 32.92 11.20
C GLU A 184 -8.37 32.38 10.12
N ILE A 185 -7.10 32.77 10.18
CA ILE A 185 -6.09 32.34 9.21
C ILE A 185 -5.73 30.87 9.43
N ILE A 186 -5.64 30.42 10.69
CA ILE A 186 -5.44 29.00 10.99
C ILE A 186 -6.62 28.16 10.52
N LEU A 187 -7.85 28.60 10.75
CA LEU A 187 -9.03 27.92 10.24
C LEU A 187 -9.03 27.87 8.69
N GLY A 188 -8.59 28.95 8.04
CA GLY A 188 -8.35 28.99 6.60
C GLY A 188 -7.29 27.97 6.13
N ILE A 189 -6.17 27.88 6.85
CA ILE A 189 -5.11 26.89 6.58
C ILE A 189 -5.67 25.46 6.68
N ILE A 190 -6.44 25.15 7.73
CA ILE A 190 -7.10 23.84 7.89
C ILE A 190 -8.00 23.56 6.69
N ALA A 191 -8.90 24.48 6.35
CA ALA A 191 -9.85 24.31 5.26
C ALA A 191 -9.16 24.08 3.90
N VAL A 192 -8.15 24.88 3.58
CA VAL A 192 -7.38 24.72 2.34
C VAL A 192 -6.56 23.44 2.34
N SER A 193 -6.00 23.03 3.48
CA SER A 193 -5.23 21.78 3.60
C SER A 193 -6.11 20.53 3.46
N LEU A 194 -7.34 20.57 4.01
CA LEU A 194 -8.35 19.53 3.79
C LEU A 194 -8.75 19.46 2.30
N LEU A 195 -8.92 20.61 1.64
CA LEU A 195 -9.19 20.64 0.20
C LEU A 195 -8.00 20.09 -0.62
N LEU A 196 -6.77 20.47 -0.27
CA LEU A 196 -5.55 20.00 -0.92
C LEU A 196 -5.44 18.47 -0.84
N GLY A 197 -5.72 17.85 0.30
CA GLY A 197 -5.70 16.38 0.41
C GLY A 197 -6.65 15.70 -0.57
N VAL A 198 -7.86 16.25 -0.76
CA VAL A 198 -8.79 15.77 -1.80
C VAL A 198 -8.20 15.97 -3.20
N LEU A 199 -7.77 17.18 -3.52
CA LEU A 199 -7.29 17.58 -4.84
C LEU A 199 -6.01 16.86 -5.30
N LEU A 200 -5.16 16.43 -4.35
CA LEU A 200 -3.93 15.69 -4.63
C LEU A 200 -4.18 14.20 -4.88
N VAL A 201 -5.22 13.59 -4.29
CA VAL A 201 -5.50 12.15 -4.43
C VAL A 201 -6.56 11.85 -5.51
N LEU A 202 -7.44 12.81 -5.82
CA LEU A 202 -8.39 12.71 -6.93
C LEU A 202 -7.76 12.38 -8.30
N PRO A 203 -6.61 12.95 -8.69
CA PRO A 203 -5.97 12.52 -9.91
C PRO A 203 -5.57 11.06 -9.77
N ILE A 204 -4.92 10.62 -8.68
CA ILE A 204 -4.28 9.28 -8.51
C ILE A 204 -5.20 8.09 -8.90
N GLY A 205 -4.76 7.22 -9.82
CA GLY A 205 -5.56 6.11 -10.34
C GLY A 205 -5.66 4.93 -9.37
N GLY A 206 -6.70 4.12 -9.52
CA GLY A 206 -7.05 3.01 -8.62
C GLY A 206 -5.94 1.99 -8.35
N ALA A 207 -5.08 1.69 -9.32
CA ALA A 207 -3.95 0.77 -9.06
C ALA A 207 -2.64 1.47 -8.68
N ASP A 208 -2.56 2.80 -8.78
CA ASP A 208 -1.49 3.59 -8.15
C ASP A 208 -1.85 3.97 -6.69
N MET A 209 -3.10 3.73 -6.26
CA MET A 209 -3.55 3.93 -4.87
C MET A 209 -2.65 3.31 -3.81
N PRO A 210 -2.06 2.11 -4.00
CA PRO A 210 -1.17 1.55 -2.98
C PRO A 210 0.04 2.43 -2.70
N VAL A 211 0.59 3.07 -3.74
CA VAL A 211 1.70 4.03 -3.61
C VAL A 211 1.23 5.30 -2.89
N ALA A 212 0.04 5.80 -3.22
CA ALA A 212 -0.56 6.95 -2.54
C ALA A 212 -0.79 6.69 -1.05
N ILE A 213 -1.30 5.50 -0.69
CA ILE A 213 -1.50 5.10 0.72
C ILE A 213 -0.16 5.04 1.46
N SER A 214 0.87 4.46 0.84
CA SER A 214 2.22 4.41 1.41
C SER A 214 2.81 5.82 1.62
N LEU A 215 2.59 6.73 0.67
CA LEU A 215 3.04 8.13 0.80
C LEU A 215 2.28 8.87 1.90
N LEU A 216 0.95 8.73 1.95
CA LEU A 216 0.13 9.31 3.00
C LEU A 216 0.49 8.73 4.37
N ASN A 217 0.96 7.48 4.43
CA ASN A 217 1.50 6.86 5.64
C ASN A 217 2.84 7.47 6.08
N SER A 218 3.65 7.95 5.13
CA SER A 218 4.77 8.81 5.53
C SER A 218 4.28 10.13 6.12
N TYR A 219 3.30 10.77 5.48
CA TYR A 219 2.82 12.08 5.91
C TYR A 219 2.19 12.04 7.30
N SER A 220 1.46 10.97 7.66
CA SER A 220 0.96 10.80 9.04
C SER A 220 2.10 10.72 10.06
N GLY A 221 3.18 10.00 9.75
CA GLY A 221 4.39 9.92 10.59
C GLY A 221 5.06 11.28 10.74
N ILE A 222 5.22 12.03 9.64
CA ILE A 222 5.79 13.39 9.67
C ILE A 222 4.89 14.33 10.50
N ALA A 223 3.57 14.28 10.32
CA ALA A 223 2.62 15.07 11.12
C ALA A 223 2.67 14.74 12.61
N ALA A 224 2.80 13.45 12.96
CA ALA A 224 2.98 13.01 14.34
C ALA A 224 4.31 13.51 14.92
N SER A 225 5.38 13.54 14.13
CA SER A 225 6.67 14.10 14.55
C SER A 225 6.60 15.61 14.78
N MET A 226 5.93 16.36 13.89
CA MET A 226 5.66 17.79 14.08
C MET A 226 4.84 18.03 15.34
N THR A 227 3.79 17.24 15.57
CA THR A 227 3.00 17.28 16.82
C THR A 227 3.87 16.97 18.05
N GLY A 228 4.84 16.07 17.90
CA GLY A 228 5.84 15.80 18.94
C GLY A 228 6.67 17.02 19.28
N PHE A 229 7.09 17.82 18.30
CA PHE A 229 7.76 19.10 18.56
C PHE A 229 6.83 20.12 19.22
N VAL A 230 5.58 20.22 18.76
CA VAL A 230 4.55 21.09 19.34
C VAL A 230 4.36 20.81 20.84
N LEU A 231 4.38 19.54 21.23
CA LEU A 231 4.18 19.09 22.62
C LEU A 231 5.49 18.88 23.41
N ALA A 232 6.66 19.17 22.82
CA ALA A 232 7.97 18.80 23.35
C ALA A 232 8.07 17.31 23.79
N ASN A 233 7.42 16.40 23.04
CA ASN A 233 7.33 14.98 23.33
C ASN A 233 8.28 14.15 22.45
N ASN A 234 9.41 13.76 23.04
CA ASN A 234 10.45 12.98 22.35
C ASN A 234 9.94 11.65 21.76
N MET A 235 8.98 10.99 22.42
CA MET A 235 8.45 9.72 21.92
C MET A 235 7.67 9.92 20.62
N LEU A 236 6.80 10.93 20.56
CA LEU A 236 6.08 11.28 19.33
C LEU A 236 7.02 11.70 18.20
N ILE A 237 8.07 12.47 18.52
CA ILE A 237 9.11 12.85 17.55
C ILE A 237 9.77 11.61 16.95
N ILE A 238 10.24 10.69 17.79
CA ILE A 238 10.95 9.47 17.38
C ILE A 238 10.03 8.53 16.61
N ALA A 239 8.85 8.21 17.16
CA ALA A 239 7.89 7.32 16.54
C ALA A 239 7.40 7.87 15.19
N GLY A 240 7.05 9.15 15.15
CA GLY A 240 6.63 9.84 13.93
C GLY A 240 7.71 9.85 12.85
N ALA A 241 8.95 10.21 13.21
CA ALA A 241 10.08 10.21 12.26
C ALA A 241 10.36 8.80 11.70
N LEU A 242 10.26 7.77 12.52
CA LEU A 242 10.47 6.38 12.11
C LEU A 242 9.38 5.94 11.11
N VAL A 243 8.11 6.18 11.42
CA VAL A 243 6.99 5.89 10.51
C VAL A 243 7.10 6.70 9.22
N GLY A 244 7.43 7.99 9.32
CA GLY A 244 7.62 8.90 8.19
C GLY A 244 8.70 8.41 7.22
N ALA A 245 9.88 8.06 7.75
CA ALA A 245 10.99 7.56 6.95
C ALA A 245 10.67 6.18 6.33
N SER A 246 10.11 5.25 7.10
CA SER A 246 9.72 3.92 6.63
C SER A 246 8.69 4.00 5.49
N GLY A 247 7.69 4.87 5.63
CA GLY A 247 6.69 5.14 4.59
C GLY A 247 7.30 5.67 3.30
N LEU A 248 8.25 6.62 3.35
CA LEU A 248 8.92 7.11 2.15
C LEU A 248 9.76 6.03 1.48
N ILE A 249 10.51 5.24 2.26
CA ILE A 249 11.33 4.15 1.74
C ILE A 249 10.44 3.12 1.03
N LEU A 250 9.35 2.70 1.67
CA LEU A 250 8.39 1.77 1.06
C LEU A 250 7.80 2.35 -0.23
N THR A 251 7.41 3.63 -0.22
CA THR A 251 6.88 4.31 -1.41
C THR A 251 7.89 4.31 -2.56
N MET A 252 9.17 4.56 -2.27
CA MET A 252 10.24 4.52 -3.28
C MET A 252 10.46 3.11 -3.83
N ILE A 253 10.42 2.08 -2.99
CA ILE A 253 10.53 0.67 -3.42
C ILE A 253 9.37 0.31 -4.35
N MET A 254 8.14 0.69 -4.00
CA MET A 254 6.97 0.44 -4.85
C MET A 254 7.07 1.18 -6.19
N CYS A 255 7.48 2.45 -6.18
CA CYS A 255 7.70 3.25 -7.39
C CYS A 255 8.72 2.58 -8.32
N ARG A 256 9.85 2.12 -7.79
CA ARG A 256 10.86 1.36 -8.55
C ARG A 256 10.31 0.07 -9.12
N GLY A 257 9.53 -0.69 -8.33
CA GLY A 257 8.87 -1.92 -8.79
C GLY A 257 7.83 -1.72 -9.89
N MET A 258 7.38 -0.48 -10.12
CA MET A 258 6.47 -0.09 -11.21
C MET A 258 7.18 0.64 -12.35
N ASN A 259 8.51 0.83 -12.26
CA ASN A 259 9.30 1.73 -13.11
C ASN A 259 8.67 3.13 -13.27
N ARG A 260 8.17 3.69 -12.17
CA ARG A 260 7.63 5.06 -12.11
C ARG A 260 8.41 5.86 -11.10
N SER A 261 8.63 7.15 -11.37
CA SER A 261 9.22 8.05 -10.37
C SER A 261 8.15 8.48 -9.36
N LEU A 262 8.56 8.77 -8.11
CA LEU A 262 7.67 9.33 -7.09
C LEU A 262 6.99 10.62 -7.59
N MET A 263 7.74 11.47 -8.30
CA MET A 263 7.22 12.72 -8.87
C MET A 263 6.09 12.46 -9.87
N ASN A 264 6.22 11.44 -10.73
CA ASN A 264 5.21 11.08 -11.71
C ASN A 264 3.92 10.58 -11.03
N VAL A 265 4.05 9.84 -9.93
CA VAL A 265 2.90 9.36 -9.15
C VAL A 265 2.20 10.50 -8.41
N VAL A 266 2.95 11.40 -7.77
CA VAL A 266 2.40 12.49 -6.93
C VAL A 266 1.82 13.62 -7.77
N LEU A 267 2.52 14.06 -8.82
CA LEU A 267 2.02 15.14 -9.66
C LEU A 267 0.98 14.65 -10.67
N GLY A 268 0.59 13.38 -10.67
CA GLY A 268 -0.34 12.85 -11.66
C GLY A 268 0.21 13.00 -13.08
N GLY A 269 1.52 12.78 -13.23
CA GLY A 269 2.30 12.85 -14.47
C GLY A 269 1.92 11.79 -15.50
N TRP A 270 0.63 11.57 -15.72
CA TRP A 270 0.09 10.76 -16.82
C TRP A 270 0.08 11.51 -18.15
N ALA A 271 0.91 12.55 -18.25
CA ALA A 271 1.28 13.19 -19.51
C ALA A 271 2.63 12.65 -20.05
N SER A 272 3.38 11.83 -19.31
CA SER A 272 4.63 11.23 -19.79
C SER A 272 4.59 9.70 -19.77
N ALA A 273 3.65 9.16 -20.54
CA ALA A 273 3.69 7.89 -21.28
C ALA A 273 2.30 7.70 -21.95
N GLY A 274 2.02 8.50 -22.98
CA GLY A 274 0.86 8.25 -23.86
C GLY A 274 -0.39 9.12 -23.66
N SER A 275 -0.26 10.45 -23.61
CA SER A 275 -1.42 11.29 -23.95
C SER A 275 -1.09 12.46 -24.87
N GLU A 276 -0.69 12.13 -26.09
CA GLU A 276 -1.20 12.81 -27.28
C GLU A 276 -1.57 11.75 -28.33
N GLY A 277 -2.86 11.73 -28.69
CA GLY A 277 -3.43 10.83 -29.69
C GLY A 277 -4.13 9.60 -29.08
N PRO A 278 -5.19 9.07 -29.74
CA PRO A 278 -5.60 7.69 -29.48
C PRO A 278 -4.32 6.85 -29.60
N ALA A 279 -4.13 5.89 -28.69
CA ALA A 279 -3.07 4.90 -28.85
C ALA A 279 -3.08 4.51 -30.34
N PRO A 280 -1.93 4.56 -31.05
CA PRO A 280 -1.85 3.83 -32.30
C PRO A 280 -2.43 2.46 -31.98
N ALA A 281 -3.23 1.89 -32.87
CA ALA A 281 -3.46 0.47 -32.82
C ALA A 281 -2.08 -0.18 -32.98
N GLY A 282 -1.30 -0.23 -31.90
CA GLY A 282 -0.11 -1.02 -31.75
C GLY A 282 -0.60 -2.38 -32.14
N SER A 283 -0.03 -2.88 -33.24
CA SER A 283 -0.44 -4.10 -33.88
C SER A 283 -0.67 -5.15 -32.81
N SER A 284 -1.93 -5.43 -32.46
CA SER A 284 -2.27 -6.49 -31.53
C SER A 284 -1.45 -7.69 -31.98
N PRO A 285 -0.63 -8.30 -31.11
CA PRO A 285 0.20 -9.42 -31.51
C PRO A 285 -0.70 -10.46 -32.19
N LYS A 286 -0.60 -10.56 -33.52
CA LYS A 286 -1.44 -11.45 -34.33
C LYS A 286 -0.85 -12.84 -34.22
N GLY A 287 -1.10 -13.50 -33.10
CA GLY A 287 -0.81 -14.92 -32.90
C GLY A 287 -2.10 -15.69 -32.69
N GLN A 288 -2.06 -16.99 -32.96
CA GLN A 288 -3.14 -17.88 -32.55
C GLN A 288 -2.96 -18.20 -31.07
N VAL A 289 -3.98 -17.88 -30.27
CA VAL A 289 -4.01 -18.25 -28.85
C VAL A 289 -4.25 -19.75 -28.74
N LYS A 290 -3.36 -20.46 -28.04
CA LYS A 290 -3.54 -21.87 -27.70
C LYS A 290 -4.29 -21.95 -26.38
N SER A 291 -5.38 -22.71 -26.34
CA SER A 291 -6.11 -23.01 -25.10
C SER A 291 -5.87 -24.44 -24.67
N VAL A 292 -5.91 -24.70 -23.38
CA VAL A 292 -5.84 -26.03 -22.77
C VAL A 292 -7.02 -26.20 -21.82
N ASP A 293 -7.58 -27.40 -21.75
CA ASP A 293 -8.60 -27.73 -20.76
C ASP A 293 -7.97 -28.29 -19.46
N ALA A 294 -8.82 -28.66 -18.49
CA ALA A 294 -8.34 -29.13 -17.19
C ALA A 294 -7.72 -30.53 -17.25
N GLU A 295 -8.22 -31.40 -18.13
CA GLU A 295 -7.77 -32.79 -18.27
C GLU A 295 -6.40 -32.82 -18.96
N GLU A 296 -6.26 -32.10 -20.07
CA GLU A 296 -4.99 -31.93 -20.79
C GLU A 296 -3.92 -31.28 -19.92
N LEU A 297 -4.30 -30.27 -19.13
CA LEU A 297 -3.37 -29.62 -18.22
C LEU A 297 -2.96 -30.54 -17.06
N ALA A 298 -3.87 -31.37 -16.54
CA ALA A 298 -3.54 -32.36 -15.52
C ALA A 298 -2.54 -33.40 -16.05
N MET A 299 -2.73 -33.90 -17.30
CA MET A 299 -1.78 -34.81 -17.95
C MET A 299 -0.40 -34.17 -18.10
N LEU A 300 -0.35 -32.90 -18.50
CA LEU A 300 0.89 -32.16 -18.62
C LEU A 300 1.59 -32.07 -17.25
N LEU A 301 0.85 -31.71 -16.20
CA LEU A 301 1.38 -31.56 -14.85
C LEU A 301 1.83 -32.88 -14.20
N ASP A 302 1.28 -34.02 -14.61
CA ASP A 302 1.73 -35.33 -14.12
C ASP A 302 3.12 -35.72 -14.66
N SER A 303 3.51 -35.17 -15.80
CA SER A 303 4.77 -35.49 -16.49
C SER A 303 5.96 -34.59 -16.12
N VAL A 304 5.79 -33.62 -15.22
CA VAL A 304 6.79 -32.60 -14.92
C VAL A 304 7.37 -32.73 -13.52
N SER A 305 8.53 -32.10 -13.31
CA SER A 305 9.27 -32.17 -12.04
C SER A 305 9.25 -30.87 -11.25
N SER A 306 8.93 -29.75 -11.90
CA SER A 306 8.97 -28.42 -11.28
C SER A 306 7.84 -27.50 -11.76
N VAL A 307 7.14 -26.88 -10.81
CA VAL A 307 6.05 -25.94 -11.07
C VAL A 307 6.28 -24.65 -10.29
N VAL A 308 6.11 -23.51 -10.96
CA VAL A 308 6.16 -22.18 -10.33
C VAL A 308 4.81 -21.50 -10.49
N PHE A 309 4.15 -21.19 -9.37
CA PHE A 309 2.93 -20.40 -9.36
C PHE A 309 3.23 -18.91 -9.37
N VAL A 310 2.56 -18.17 -10.25
CA VAL A 310 2.67 -16.70 -10.34
C VAL A 310 1.31 -16.07 -10.03
N PRO A 311 1.03 -15.79 -8.74
CA PRO A 311 -0.23 -15.21 -8.32
C PRO A 311 -0.34 -13.74 -8.70
N GLY A 312 -1.52 -13.35 -9.18
CA GLY A 312 -1.88 -11.96 -9.46
C GLY A 312 -3.16 -11.52 -8.77
N TYR A 313 -3.59 -10.28 -9.03
CA TYR A 313 -4.79 -9.73 -8.41
C TYR A 313 -6.07 -10.52 -8.75
N GLY A 314 -6.12 -11.18 -9.91
CA GLY A 314 -7.25 -12.05 -10.25
C GLY A 314 -7.45 -13.22 -9.28
N MET A 315 -6.37 -13.76 -8.69
CA MET A 315 -6.45 -14.78 -7.62
C MET A 315 -7.17 -14.22 -6.39
N ALA A 316 -6.84 -12.99 -5.99
CA ALA A 316 -7.43 -12.32 -4.83
C ALA A 316 -8.92 -12.02 -5.06
N VAL A 317 -9.28 -11.52 -6.24
CA VAL A 317 -10.69 -11.22 -6.58
C VAL A 317 -11.55 -12.48 -6.57
N ALA A 318 -11.03 -13.60 -7.07
CA ALA A 318 -11.72 -14.88 -7.10
C ALA A 318 -11.70 -15.63 -5.75
N GLN A 319 -10.97 -15.13 -4.73
CA GLN A 319 -10.74 -15.87 -3.48
C GLN A 319 -10.15 -17.27 -3.72
N ALA A 320 -9.21 -17.36 -4.66
CA ALA A 320 -8.66 -18.64 -5.12
C ALA A 320 -7.47 -19.14 -4.31
N GLN A 321 -6.97 -18.40 -3.31
CA GLN A 321 -5.75 -18.74 -2.56
C GLN A 321 -5.78 -20.14 -1.93
N HIS A 322 -6.94 -20.58 -1.42
CA HIS A 322 -7.09 -21.94 -0.86
C HIS A 322 -7.09 -23.02 -1.96
N ALA A 323 -7.72 -22.74 -3.11
CA ALA A 323 -7.73 -23.68 -4.23
C ALA A 323 -6.33 -23.85 -4.83
N VAL A 324 -5.55 -22.77 -4.91
CA VAL A 324 -4.14 -22.80 -5.33
C VAL A 324 -3.29 -23.60 -4.34
N ARG A 325 -3.51 -23.42 -3.04
CA ARG A 325 -2.85 -24.24 -2.00
C ARG A 325 -3.22 -25.72 -2.11
N ASP A 326 -4.46 -26.05 -2.42
CA ASP A 326 -4.89 -27.44 -2.59
C ASP A 326 -4.27 -28.09 -3.83
N LEU A 327 -4.12 -27.33 -4.92
CA LEU A 327 -3.39 -27.76 -6.11
C LEU A 327 -1.90 -27.97 -5.81
N MET A 328 -1.25 -27.03 -5.11
CA MET A 328 0.13 -27.17 -4.64
C MET A 328 0.30 -28.47 -3.85
N ASN A 329 -0.56 -28.72 -2.87
CA ASN A 329 -0.50 -29.94 -2.05
C ASN A 329 -0.68 -31.22 -2.89
N ALA A 330 -1.51 -31.19 -3.93
CA ALA A 330 -1.69 -32.33 -4.82
C ALA A 330 -0.43 -32.60 -5.67
N LEU A 331 0.21 -31.54 -6.19
CA LEU A 331 1.46 -31.63 -6.94
C LEU A 331 2.62 -32.12 -6.05
N GLU A 332 2.76 -31.59 -4.84
CA GLU A 332 3.83 -31.98 -3.90
C GLU A 332 3.71 -33.44 -3.46
N LYS A 333 2.47 -33.97 -3.33
CA LYS A 333 2.24 -35.40 -3.05
C LYS A 333 2.76 -36.31 -4.16
N LYS A 334 2.83 -35.82 -5.40
CA LYS A 334 3.43 -36.51 -6.55
C LYS A 334 4.95 -36.30 -6.64
N GLY A 335 5.56 -35.60 -5.67
CA GLY A 335 7.00 -35.34 -5.63
C GLY A 335 7.46 -34.16 -6.49
N ILE A 336 6.52 -33.35 -7.00
CA ILE A 336 6.80 -32.19 -7.84
C ILE A 336 7.29 -31.03 -6.97
N LYS A 337 8.38 -30.37 -7.38
CA LYS A 337 8.91 -29.18 -6.69
C LYS A 337 8.03 -27.97 -7.00
N VAL A 338 7.31 -27.47 -6.01
CA VAL A 338 6.42 -26.31 -6.16
C VAL A 338 6.98 -25.07 -5.46
N ARG A 339 6.96 -23.93 -6.14
CA ARG A 339 7.38 -22.62 -5.61
C ARG A 339 6.42 -21.51 -6.06
N PHE A 340 6.42 -20.39 -5.36
CA PHE A 340 5.65 -19.20 -5.72
C PHE A 340 6.58 -18.05 -6.07
N ALA A 341 6.34 -17.42 -7.24
CA ALA A 341 7.05 -16.23 -7.67
C ALA A 341 6.20 -14.99 -7.36
N ILE A 342 6.63 -14.17 -6.40
CA ILE A 342 5.88 -12.99 -5.97
C ILE A 342 6.49 -11.72 -6.59
N HIS A 343 5.74 -11.10 -7.49
CA HIS A 343 6.09 -9.78 -8.00
C HIS A 343 5.87 -8.70 -6.92
N PRO A 344 6.78 -7.72 -6.72
CA PRO A 344 6.67 -6.72 -5.65
C PRO A 344 5.36 -5.91 -5.65
N VAL A 345 4.78 -5.69 -6.83
CA VAL A 345 3.52 -4.95 -7.02
C VAL A 345 2.34 -5.83 -7.45
N ALA A 346 2.41 -7.14 -7.23
CA ALA A 346 1.25 -8.00 -7.43
C ALA A 346 0.14 -7.69 -6.40
N GLY A 347 -1.03 -7.30 -6.89
CA GLY A 347 -2.22 -7.03 -6.07
C GLY A 347 -2.54 -5.54 -5.91
N ARG A 348 -3.06 -5.18 -4.73
CA ARG A 348 -3.45 -3.80 -4.36
C ARG A 348 -2.77 -3.25 -3.11
N MET A 349 -1.76 -3.92 -2.59
CA MET A 349 -0.89 -3.40 -1.53
C MET A 349 0.46 -4.11 -1.58
N PRO A 350 1.54 -3.51 -1.04
CA PRO A 350 2.79 -4.23 -0.83
C PRO A 350 2.54 -5.51 -0.04
N GLY A 351 3.08 -6.63 -0.53
CA GLY A 351 2.92 -7.93 0.12
C GLY A 351 1.51 -8.51 0.09
N HIS A 352 0.58 -7.99 -0.73
CA HIS A 352 -0.81 -8.48 -0.80
C HIS A 352 -0.84 -10.00 -1.04
N MET A 353 -0.07 -10.50 -2.01
CA MET A 353 -0.05 -11.93 -2.32
C MET A 353 0.55 -12.76 -1.19
N ASN A 354 1.60 -12.26 -0.51
CA ASN A 354 2.21 -12.95 0.62
C ASN A 354 1.20 -13.16 1.76
N VAL A 355 0.41 -12.13 2.06
CA VAL A 355 -0.60 -12.19 3.13
C VAL A 355 -1.71 -13.19 2.79
N LEU A 356 -2.22 -13.18 1.56
CA LEU A 356 -3.28 -14.13 1.14
C LEU A 356 -2.78 -15.58 1.09
N LEU A 357 -1.54 -15.80 0.66
CA LEU A 357 -0.96 -17.15 0.64
C LEU A 357 -0.65 -17.64 2.05
N ALA A 358 -0.21 -16.75 2.95
CA ALA A 358 -0.05 -17.07 4.36
C ALA A 358 -1.39 -17.39 5.05
N GLU A 359 -2.47 -16.68 4.72
CA GLU A 359 -3.84 -17.00 5.15
C GLU A 359 -4.27 -18.39 4.63
N ALA A 360 -3.90 -18.73 3.40
CA ALA A 360 -4.10 -20.05 2.84
C ALA A 360 -3.18 -21.14 3.43
N GLN A 361 -2.29 -20.78 4.37
CA GLN A 361 -1.31 -21.68 5.02
C GLN A 361 -0.24 -22.22 4.07
N VAL A 362 0.17 -21.42 3.07
CA VAL A 362 1.36 -21.71 2.27
C VAL A 362 2.60 -21.33 3.08
N GLU A 363 3.60 -22.22 3.08
CA GLU A 363 4.84 -22.02 3.82
C GLU A 363 5.66 -20.86 3.21
N TYR A 364 6.21 -19.99 4.07
CA TYR A 364 6.89 -18.76 3.65
C TYR A 364 8.17 -18.99 2.83
N ASP A 365 8.85 -20.12 3.05
CA ASP A 365 10.05 -20.52 2.31
C ASP A 365 9.76 -20.83 0.83
N LYS A 366 8.50 -21.17 0.49
CA LYS A 366 8.04 -21.35 -0.88
C LYS A 366 7.72 -20.02 -1.58
N LEU A 367 7.57 -18.93 -0.82
CA LEU A 367 7.23 -17.60 -1.33
C LEU A 367 8.51 -16.82 -1.67
N LEU A 368 8.96 -16.93 -2.92
CA LEU A 368 10.21 -16.30 -3.38
C LEU A 368 9.93 -14.93 -3.99
N ALA A 369 10.80 -13.96 -3.70
CA ALA A 369 10.75 -12.67 -4.35
C ALA A 369 11.21 -12.79 -5.81
N MET A 370 10.76 -11.86 -6.66
CA MET A 370 11.11 -11.82 -8.08
C MET A 370 12.62 -11.88 -8.33
N GLU A 371 13.43 -11.18 -7.53
CA GLU A 371 14.90 -11.16 -7.66
C GLU A 371 15.53 -12.54 -7.37
N ASP A 372 14.95 -13.31 -6.46
CA ASP A 372 15.47 -14.62 -6.04
C ASP A 372 15.06 -15.76 -6.98
N ILE A 373 13.95 -15.61 -7.72
CA ILE A 373 13.38 -16.69 -8.56
C ILE A 373 13.53 -16.47 -10.05
N ASN A 374 13.87 -15.26 -10.51
CA ASN A 374 13.91 -14.95 -11.94
C ASN A 374 14.93 -15.80 -12.72
N ASP A 375 16.07 -16.13 -12.10
CA ASP A 375 17.11 -16.96 -12.72
C ASP A 375 16.73 -18.45 -12.79
N ASP A 376 15.67 -18.86 -12.10
CA ASP A 376 15.20 -20.25 -12.05
C ASP A 376 14.17 -20.59 -13.14
N PHE A 377 13.55 -19.59 -13.79
CA PHE A 377 12.54 -19.84 -14.82
C PHE A 377 13.04 -20.69 -16.00
N PRO A 378 14.27 -20.49 -16.55
CA PRO A 378 14.81 -21.36 -17.59
C PRO A 378 14.87 -22.86 -17.20
N ASN A 379 15.00 -23.15 -15.91
CA ASN A 379 15.05 -24.51 -15.36
C ASN A 379 13.70 -25.00 -14.83
N THR A 380 12.61 -24.27 -15.09
CA THR A 380 11.26 -24.60 -14.63
C THR A 380 10.44 -25.23 -15.75
N ASP A 381 9.79 -26.36 -15.47
CA ASP A 381 8.99 -27.07 -16.46
C ASP A 381 7.68 -26.33 -16.77
N VAL A 382 6.95 -25.91 -15.73
CA VAL A 382 5.67 -25.20 -15.90
C VAL A 382 5.59 -23.96 -15.01
N ALA A 383 5.29 -22.81 -15.60
CA ALA A 383 4.90 -21.60 -14.87
C ALA A 383 3.38 -21.40 -14.97
N ILE A 384 2.66 -21.46 -13.85
CA ILE A 384 1.20 -21.27 -13.81
C ILE A 384 0.88 -19.87 -13.29
N ILE A 385 0.44 -19.00 -14.20
CA ILE A 385 0.05 -17.62 -13.93
C ILE A 385 -1.43 -17.60 -13.54
N ILE A 386 -1.74 -17.07 -12.36
CA ILE A 386 -3.11 -17.07 -11.81
C ILE A 386 -3.60 -15.64 -11.67
N GLY A 387 -4.28 -15.16 -12.71
CA GLY A 387 -4.88 -13.82 -12.70
C GLY A 387 -3.87 -12.66 -12.62
N ALA A 388 -2.63 -12.88 -13.08
CA ALA A 388 -1.65 -11.82 -13.32
C ALA A 388 -1.64 -11.44 -14.81
N ASN A 389 -1.29 -10.19 -15.12
CA ASN A 389 -1.17 -9.73 -16.51
C ASN A 389 0.06 -8.84 -16.73
N ASP A 390 0.06 -7.64 -16.17
CA ASP A 390 1.10 -6.65 -16.46
C ASP A 390 2.48 -7.09 -15.92
N VAL A 391 2.50 -7.72 -14.74
CA VAL A 391 3.72 -8.20 -14.05
C VAL A 391 4.43 -9.38 -14.73
N VAL A 392 3.82 -9.92 -15.79
CA VAL A 392 4.35 -11.03 -16.60
C VAL A 392 4.43 -10.66 -18.08
N ASN A 393 4.19 -9.39 -18.46
CA ASN A 393 4.11 -8.98 -19.86
C ASN A 393 5.51 -8.67 -20.44
N PRO A 394 6.03 -9.48 -21.39
CA PRO A 394 7.38 -9.34 -21.94
C PRO A 394 7.64 -8.00 -22.65
N ALA A 395 6.58 -7.27 -23.02
CA ALA A 395 6.67 -5.97 -23.68
C ALA A 395 7.44 -4.95 -22.83
N ALA A 396 7.40 -5.10 -21.50
CA ALA A 396 8.16 -4.28 -20.57
C ALA A 396 9.68 -4.29 -20.84
N ARG A 397 10.23 -5.35 -21.44
CA ARG A 397 11.68 -5.46 -21.68
C ARG A 397 12.15 -4.79 -22.98
N HIS A 398 11.29 -4.69 -23.98
CA HIS A 398 11.75 -4.32 -25.34
C HIS A 398 10.87 -3.30 -26.06
N ASP A 399 9.58 -3.19 -25.76
CA ASP A 399 8.70 -2.23 -26.42
C ASP A 399 8.78 -0.86 -25.74
N THR A 400 9.61 0.02 -26.30
CA THR A 400 9.77 1.42 -25.83
C THR A 400 8.49 2.26 -25.88
N SER A 401 7.48 1.84 -26.66
CA SER A 401 6.18 2.53 -26.74
C SER A 401 5.20 2.08 -25.66
N SER A 402 5.49 0.96 -25.00
CA SER A 402 4.64 0.38 -23.96
C SER A 402 4.62 1.24 -22.69
N PRO A 403 3.45 1.50 -22.08
CA PRO A 403 3.34 2.19 -20.79
C PRO A 403 4.05 1.51 -19.62
N ILE A 404 4.45 0.24 -19.79
CA ILE A 404 5.19 -0.55 -18.81
C ILE A 404 6.65 -0.79 -19.22
N TYR A 405 7.17 -0.10 -20.24
CA TYR A 405 8.56 -0.23 -20.64
C TYR A 405 9.51 0.04 -19.48
N GLY A 406 10.51 -0.82 -19.30
CA GLY A 406 11.48 -0.80 -18.21
C GLY A 406 10.96 -1.29 -16.85
N MET A 407 9.68 -1.68 -16.74
CA MET A 407 9.16 -2.34 -15.53
C MET A 407 9.86 -3.70 -15.36
N PRO A 408 10.47 -3.97 -14.19
CA PRO A 408 10.90 -5.33 -13.87
C PRO A 408 9.68 -6.25 -13.92
N ILE A 409 9.83 -7.43 -14.53
CA ILE A 409 8.77 -8.42 -14.65
C ILE A 409 9.29 -9.78 -14.20
N LEU A 410 8.37 -10.71 -13.93
CA LEU A 410 8.72 -12.12 -13.77
C LEU A 410 9.01 -12.73 -15.15
N ASN A 411 10.16 -13.36 -15.31
CA ASN A 411 10.62 -13.96 -16.56
C ASN A 411 9.93 -15.31 -16.85
N VAL A 412 8.62 -15.38 -16.66
CA VAL A 412 7.81 -16.59 -16.84
C VAL A 412 7.91 -17.15 -18.25
N ASP A 413 8.15 -16.28 -19.23
CA ASP A 413 8.28 -16.63 -20.65
C ASP A 413 9.48 -17.54 -20.94
N TYR A 414 10.47 -17.59 -20.03
CA TYR A 414 11.61 -18.49 -20.13
C TYR A 414 11.34 -19.90 -19.59
N ALA A 415 10.18 -20.15 -18.96
CA ALA A 415 9.79 -21.50 -18.56
C ALA A 415 9.48 -22.38 -19.80
N LYS A 416 9.64 -23.71 -19.66
CA LYS A 416 9.38 -24.63 -20.79
C LYS A 416 7.93 -24.55 -21.27
N THR A 417 6.98 -24.47 -20.33
CA THR A 417 5.56 -24.23 -20.60
C THR A 417 5.02 -23.15 -19.68
N VAL A 418 4.20 -22.26 -20.21
CA VAL A 418 3.51 -21.20 -19.47
C VAL A 418 2.01 -21.43 -19.56
N VAL A 419 1.35 -21.50 -18.41
CA VAL A 419 -0.10 -21.69 -18.32
C VAL A 419 -0.72 -20.44 -17.74
N ILE A 420 -1.60 -19.78 -18.48
CA ILE A 420 -2.22 -18.52 -18.09
C ILE A 420 -3.68 -18.76 -17.74
N ASN A 421 -4.00 -18.66 -16.45
CA ASN A 421 -5.38 -18.73 -15.99
C ASN A 421 -6.02 -17.34 -15.93
N LYS A 422 -7.05 -17.15 -16.76
CA LYS A 422 -7.84 -15.91 -16.84
C LYS A 422 -9.23 -16.17 -17.42
N ARG A 423 -10.20 -15.30 -17.10
CA ARG A 423 -11.58 -15.40 -17.63
C ARG A 423 -11.70 -15.07 -19.12
N SER A 424 -10.85 -14.19 -19.62
CA SER A 424 -10.86 -13.69 -21.00
C SER A 424 -9.53 -13.07 -21.38
N LEU A 425 -9.33 -12.73 -22.65
CA LEU A 425 -8.15 -12.02 -23.16
C LEU A 425 -8.12 -10.52 -22.85
N ASN A 426 -9.06 -10.01 -22.03
CA ASN A 426 -9.12 -8.58 -21.72
C ASN A 426 -7.80 -8.03 -21.17
N VAL A 427 -7.55 -6.76 -21.41
CA VAL A 427 -6.35 -6.07 -20.89
C VAL A 427 -6.29 -6.04 -19.36
N GLY A 428 -5.07 -5.83 -18.86
CA GLY A 428 -4.74 -5.70 -17.44
C GLY A 428 -4.99 -4.29 -16.92
N TYR A 429 -4.22 -3.87 -15.92
CA TYR A 429 -4.35 -2.52 -15.38
C TYR A 429 -3.76 -1.48 -16.32
N ALA A 430 -2.60 -1.78 -16.92
CA ALA A 430 -1.93 -0.91 -17.88
C ALA A 430 -2.75 -0.66 -19.16
N GLY A 431 -3.85 -1.38 -19.37
CA GLY A 431 -4.74 -1.17 -20.51
C GLY A 431 -4.16 -1.64 -21.84
N ILE A 432 -3.10 -2.45 -21.80
CA ILE A 432 -2.43 -3.02 -22.97
C ILE A 432 -2.67 -4.53 -23.09
N ASP A 433 -2.61 -5.02 -24.31
CA ASP A 433 -2.56 -6.45 -24.60
C ASP A 433 -1.23 -7.05 -24.09
N ASN A 434 -1.25 -8.34 -23.81
CA ASN A 434 -0.07 -9.07 -23.36
C ASN A 434 0.36 -10.05 -24.45
N GLU A 435 1.55 -9.82 -24.99
CA GLU A 435 2.11 -10.64 -26.06
C GLU A 435 2.45 -12.07 -25.63
N LEU A 436 2.67 -12.29 -24.32
CA LEU A 436 2.92 -13.63 -23.75
C LEU A 436 1.83 -14.62 -24.13
N PHE A 437 0.58 -14.16 -24.28
CA PHE A 437 -0.57 -15.01 -24.59
C PHE A 437 -0.47 -15.67 -25.97
N PHE A 438 0.43 -15.17 -26.81
CA PHE A 438 0.64 -15.62 -28.18
C PHE A 438 1.96 -16.38 -28.36
N TYR A 439 2.74 -16.54 -27.29
CA TYR A 439 4.02 -17.23 -27.34
C TYR A 439 3.82 -18.74 -27.59
N PRO A 440 4.76 -19.41 -28.27
CA PRO A 440 4.60 -20.80 -28.67
C PRO A 440 4.50 -21.76 -27.49
N ASN A 441 5.13 -21.43 -26.35
CA ASN A 441 5.11 -22.17 -25.09
C ASN A 441 3.97 -21.73 -24.14
N ALA A 442 3.08 -20.83 -24.55
CA ALA A 442 1.98 -20.35 -23.73
C ALA A 442 0.67 -21.08 -24.03
N LEU A 443 -0.04 -21.46 -22.96
CA LEU A 443 -1.33 -22.13 -22.98
C LEU A 443 -2.33 -21.35 -22.12
N MET A 444 -3.48 -21.00 -22.69
CA MET A 444 -4.56 -20.33 -21.97
C MET A 444 -5.48 -21.34 -21.30
N TYR A 445 -5.58 -21.27 -19.98
CA TYR A 445 -6.54 -22.05 -19.19
C TYR A 445 -7.70 -21.15 -18.73
N PHE A 446 -8.75 -21.08 -19.54
CA PHE A 446 -9.84 -20.13 -19.33
C PHE A 446 -10.75 -20.51 -18.16
N GLY A 447 -11.10 -19.53 -17.33
CA GLY A 447 -12.07 -19.71 -16.25
C GLY A 447 -11.93 -18.68 -15.13
N ASP A 448 -12.88 -18.70 -14.19
CA ASP A 448 -12.66 -18.07 -12.89
C ASP A 448 -11.54 -18.81 -12.15
N ALA A 449 -10.65 -18.07 -11.49
CA ALA A 449 -9.43 -18.67 -10.94
C ALA A 449 -9.73 -19.72 -9.87
N LYS A 450 -10.77 -19.53 -9.05
CA LYS A 450 -11.10 -20.51 -8.00
C LYS A 450 -11.62 -21.80 -8.61
N ASP A 451 -12.62 -21.69 -9.48
CA ASP A 451 -13.26 -22.85 -10.12
C ASP A 451 -12.26 -23.61 -10.99
N ALA A 452 -11.41 -22.89 -11.72
CA ALA A 452 -10.40 -23.47 -12.58
C ALA A 452 -9.35 -24.27 -11.78
N MET A 453 -8.84 -23.73 -10.67
CA MET A 453 -7.88 -24.45 -9.82
C MET A 453 -8.52 -25.66 -9.13
N VAL A 454 -9.79 -25.57 -8.71
CA VAL A 454 -10.52 -26.72 -8.13
C VAL A 454 -10.70 -27.84 -9.14
N LYS A 455 -11.16 -27.51 -10.36
CA LYS A 455 -11.31 -28.49 -11.45
C LYS A 455 -9.99 -29.18 -11.76
N LEU A 456 -8.92 -28.41 -11.96
CA LEU A 456 -7.59 -28.94 -12.23
C LEU A 456 -7.08 -29.85 -11.12
N THR A 457 -7.32 -29.48 -9.86
CA THR A 457 -6.95 -30.30 -8.70
C THR A 457 -7.70 -31.64 -8.69
N ASN A 458 -8.96 -31.65 -9.11
CA ASN A 458 -9.76 -32.88 -9.15
C ASN A 458 -9.31 -33.82 -10.26
N GLU A 459 -8.97 -33.30 -11.45
CA GLU A 459 -8.43 -34.11 -12.55
C GLU A 459 -7.07 -34.71 -12.16
N LEU A 460 -6.18 -33.89 -11.57
CA LEU A 460 -4.86 -34.35 -11.15
C LEU A 460 -4.90 -35.45 -10.07
N LYS A 461 -5.96 -35.51 -9.25
CA LYS A 461 -6.16 -36.55 -8.23
C LYS A 461 -6.72 -37.85 -8.78
N GLN A 462 -7.35 -37.81 -9.95
CA GLN A 462 -7.90 -38.99 -10.62
C GLN A 462 -6.83 -39.75 -11.42
N MET A 463 -5.68 -39.12 -11.65
CA MET A 463 -4.45 -39.71 -12.19
C MET A 463 -3.58 -40.26 -11.07
#